data_AF-A0A2S1JTN9-F1
#
_entry.id   AF-A0A2S1JTN9-F1
#
_cell.length_a   1.000
_cell.length_b   1.000
_cell.length_c   1.000
_cell.angle_alpha   90.00
_cell.angle_beta   90.00
_cell.angle_gamma   90.00
#
_symmetry.space_group_name_H-M   'P 1'
#
loop_
_entity.id
_entity.type
_entity.pdbx_description
1 polymer ?
#
loop_
_entity_poly.entity_id
_entity_poly.type
_entity_poly.pdbx_seq_one_letter_code
_entity_poly.pdbx_strand_id
1 'polypeptide(L)'
;MPYELEFQTERVLDFREKNCRLGIHFLDKEKYKDHSETLAIDWAILEEGIEVAVGKSGDKASGFWGSTMGKTLYVFETIKGKNYTILASVIEPDPALAVTDPVLKVVIDRVEHKNAVVYPGLLNLTSYLLIVIAAAICFTGFIFKRLT
;
A
#
# COMPACT_ATOMS: atom_id res chain seq x y z
N MET A 1 -1.21 12.55 16.01
CA MET A 1 -0.72 11.17 15.77
C MET A 1 -1.60 10.66 14.66
N PRO A 2 -1.03 10.19 13.54
CA PRO A 2 -1.83 9.73 12.43
C PRO A 2 -2.53 8.41 12.77
N TYR A 3 -3.79 8.31 12.35
CA TYR A 3 -4.62 7.12 12.41
C TYR A 3 -5.02 6.73 10.99
N GLU A 4 -5.21 5.44 10.77
CA GLU A 4 -5.66 4.88 9.51
C GLU A 4 -7.04 4.26 9.71
N LEU A 5 -7.93 4.57 8.77
CA LEU A 5 -9.19 3.86 8.59
C LEU A 5 -8.94 2.73 7.58
N GLU A 6 -9.04 1.49 8.04
CA GLU A 6 -8.69 0.29 7.29
C GLU A 6 -9.92 -0.62 7.11
N PHE A 7 -10.08 -1.19 5.92
CA PHE A 7 -10.94 -2.35 5.68
C PHE A 7 -10.07 -3.62 5.65
N GLN A 8 -10.28 -4.54 6.59
CA GLN A 8 -9.46 -5.73 6.78
C GLN A 8 -10.26 -7.01 6.55
N THR A 9 -9.58 -8.04 6.05
CA THR A 9 -10.13 -9.39 5.88
C THR A 9 -9.10 -10.48 6.21
N GLU A 10 -9.55 -11.67 6.57
CA GLU A 10 -8.73 -12.87 6.79
C GLU A 10 -8.14 -13.44 5.49
N ARG A 11 -6.99 -14.10 5.54
CA ARG A 11 -6.29 -14.61 4.33
C ARG A 11 -6.83 -15.97 3.85
N VAL A 12 -8.14 -16.02 3.56
CA VAL A 12 -8.80 -17.24 3.08
C VAL A 12 -8.76 -17.39 1.55
N LEU A 13 -8.79 -16.28 0.81
CA LEU A 13 -8.69 -16.26 -0.65
C LEU A 13 -7.24 -16.28 -1.13
N ASP A 14 -7.05 -16.61 -2.41
CA ASP A 14 -5.76 -16.43 -3.07
C ASP A 14 -5.27 -14.99 -2.93
N PHE A 15 -3.96 -14.83 -2.71
CA PHE A 15 -3.35 -13.53 -2.47
C PHE A 15 -3.61 -12.56 -3.62
N ARG A 16 -3.43 -13.02 -4.87
CA ARG A 16 -3.61 -12.16 -6.04
C ARG A 16 -5.07 -11.80 -6.17
N GLU A 17 -5.99 -12.77 -6.12
CA GLU A 17 -7.44 -12.50 -6.17
C GLU A 17 -7.85 -11.46 -5.13
N LYS A 18 -7.49 -11.67 -3.85
CA LYS A 18 -7.82 -10.77 -2.75
C LYS A 18 -7.24 -9.37 -2.96
N ASN A 19 -6.00 -9.28 -3.44
CA ASN A 19 -5.34 -8.01 -3.70
C ASN A 19 -6.05 -7.20 -4.81
N CYS A 20 -6.61 -7.88 -5.82
CA CYS A 20 -7.41 -7.23 -6.86
C CYS A 20 -8.75 -6.73 -6.31
N ARG A 21 -9.46 -7.60 -5.59
CA ARG A 21 -10.79 -7.28 -5.02
C ARG A 21 -10.74 -6.16 -3.99
N LEU A 22 -9.64 -6.04 -3.25
CA LEU A 22 -9.38 -4.95 -2.31
C LEU A 22 -8.90 -3.66 -2.99
N GLY A 23 -8.70 -3.63 -4.30
CA GLY A 23 -8.23 -2.41 -4.96
C GLY A 23 -6.77 -2.05 -4.70
N ILE A 24 -5.97 -2.97 -4.14
CA ILE A 24 -4.60 -2.66 -3.68
C ILE A 24 -3.62 -2.87 -4.84
N HIS A 25 -3.61 -1.97 -5.82
CA HIS A 25 -2.75 -2.15 -6.99
C HIS A 25 -2.04 -0.86 -7.38
N PHE A 26 -0.71 -0.92 -7.32
CA PHE A 26 0.15 0.24 -7.54
C PHE A 26 0.51 0.50 -9.01
N LEU A 27 0.53 -0.52 -9.89
CA LEU A 27 1.22 -0.37 -11.19
C LEU A 27 0.57 -1.06 -12.41
N ASP A 28 -0.45 -1.93 -12.27
CA ASP A 28 -0.85 -2.74 -13.45
C ASP A 28 -2.33 -3.16 -13.49
N LYS A 29 -3.22 -2.21 -13.81
CA LYS A 29 -4.68 -2.44 -13.88
C LYS A 29 -5.10 -3.52 -14.90
N GLU A 30 -4.31 -3.75 -15.94
CA GLU A 30 -4.62 -4.73 -16.99
C GLU A 30 -4.55 -6.19 -16.49
N LYS A 31 -3.70 -6.46 -15.50
CA LYS A 31 -3.46 -7.80 -14.94
C LYS A 31 -4.58 -8.27 -14.00
N TYR A 32 -5.58 -7.42 -13.75
CA TYR A 32 -6.61 -7.57 -12.73
C TYR A 32 -8.04 -7.49 -13.28
N LYS A 33 -8.22 -7.58 -14.60
CA LYS A 33 -9.54 -7.51 -15.27
C LYS A 33 -10.52 -8.57 -14.76
N ASP A 34 -10.04 -9.73 -14.32
CA ASP A 34 -10.90 -10.84 -13.88
C ASP A 34 -11.46 -10.66 -12.45
N HIS A 35 -10.85 -9.79 -11.63
CA HIS A 35 -11.19 -9.61 -10.21
C HIS A 35 -11.11 -8.14 -9.79
N SER A 36 -11.75 -7.24 -10.54
CA SER A 36 -11.77 -5.81 -10.21
C SER A 36 -12.36 -5.54 -8.81
N GLU A 37 -11.95 -4.45 -8.17
CA GLU A 37 -12.58 -3.97 -6.94
C GLU A 37 -14.06 -3.69 -7.19
N THR A 38 -14.94 -4.48 -6.56
CA THR A 38 -16.40 -4.28 -6.57
C THR A 38 -16.91 -3.74 -5.24
N LEU A 39 -16.12 -3.89 -4.17
CA LEU A 39 -16.45 -3.37 -2.85
C LEU A 39 -16.48 -1.83 -2.87
N ALA A 40 -17.67 -1.26 -2.67
CA ALA A 40 -17.87 0.18 -2.53
C ALA A 40 -18.24 0.52 -1.08
N ILE A 41 -17.42 1.31 -0.42
CA ILE A 41 -17.67 1.83 0.93
C ILE A 41 -17.62 3.35 0.87
N ASP A 42 -18.70 4.01 1.30
CA ASP A 42 -18.69 5.44 1.57
C ASP A 42 -18.36 5.65 3.06
N TRP A 43 -17.47 6.58 3.36
CA TRP A 43 -17.03 6.87 4.71
C TRP A 43 -16.95 8.37 5.00
N ALA A 44 -17.12 8.73 6.27
CA ALA A 44 -16.98 10.08 6.79
C ALA A 44 -16.35 10.08 8.19
N ILE A 45 -15.57 11.11 8.48
CA ILE A 45 -14.95 11.37 9.78
C ILE A 45 -15.47 12.72 10.28
N LEU A 46 -16.00 12.71 11.50
CA LEU A 46 -16.51 13.89 12.18
C LEU A 46 -15.64 14.18 13.40
N GLU A 47 -15.23 15.43 13.57
CA GLU A 47 -14.60 15.96 14.78
C GLU A 47 -15.62 16.80 15.55
N GLU A 48 -15.97 16.42 16.78
CA GLU A 48 -16.99 17.11 17.59
C GLU A 48 -18.33 17.32 16.84
N GLY A 49 -18.70 16.35 16.00
CA GLY A 49 -19.92 16.39 15.18
C GLY A 49 -19.81 17.19 13.88
N ILE A 50 -18.64 17.78 13.58
CA ILE A 50 -18.37 18.50 12.33
C ILE A 50 -17.62 17.58 11.38
N GLU A 51 -18.12 17.42 10.16
CA GLU A 51 -17.43 16.68 9.11
C GLU A 51 -16.07 17.30 8.79
N VAL A 52 -15.01 16.50 8.90
CA VAL A 52 -13.62 16.92 8.60
C VAL A 52 -13.02 16.15 7.43
N ALA A 53 -13.56 14.98 7.09
CA ALA A 53 -13.16 14.22 5.92
C ALA A 53 -14.28 13.28 5.45
N VAL A 54 -14.37 13.07 4.14
CA VAL A 54 -15.24 12.08 3.50
C VAL A 54 -14.52 11.43 2.33
N GLY A 55 -14.98 10.26 1.93
CA GLY A 55 -14.50 9.62 0.71
C GLY A 55 -15.11 8.26 0.47
N LYS A 56 -14.52 7.57 -0.50
CA LYS A 56 -14.94 6.26 -0.98
C LYS A 56 -13.80 5.26 -0.94
N SER A 57 -14.10 3.97 -0.91
CA SER A 57 -13.09 2.91 -0.99
C SER A 57 -12.22 3.07 -2.25
N GLY A 58 -12.82 3.33 -3.41
CA GLY A 58 -12.09 3.47 -4.68
C GLY A 58 -11.12 4.67 -4.77
N ASP A 59 -11.13 5.61 -3.81
CA ASP A 59 -10.30 6.82 -3.86
C ASP A 59 -8.81 6.52 -3.65
N LYS A 60 -8.48 5.42 -2.96
CA LYS A 60 -7.10 4.99 -2.69
C LYS A 60 -6.86 3.57 -3.16
N ALA A 61 -5.65 3.35 -3.70
CA ALA A 61 -5.16 2.02 -4.08
C ALA A 61 -4.14 1.45 -3.07
N SER A 62 -4.02 2.07 -1.89
CA SER A 62 -3.11 1.65 -0.82
C SER A 62 -3.72 0.58 0.08
N GLY A 63 -2.86 -0.27 0.63
CA GLY A 63 -3.27 -1.30 1.58
C GLY A 63 -2.06 -1.97 2.20
N PHE A 64 -2.29 -3.06 2.91
CA PHE A 64 -1.28 -3.77 3.67
C PHE A 64 -1.44 -5.29 3.54
N TRP A 65 -0.32 -5.98 3.77
CA TRP A 65 -0.22 -7.42 3.73
C TRP A 65 0.48 -7.92 4.99
N GLY A 66 -0.20 -8.78 5.77
CA GLY A 66 0.32 -9.36 7.02
C GLY A 66 -0.33 -10.71 7.31
N SER A 67 -0.59 -11.02 8.58
CA SER A 67 -1.46 -12.16 8.95
C SER A 67 -2.86 -12.00 8.35
N THR A 68 -3.33 -10.77 8.25
CA THR A 68 -4.53 -10.35 7.53
C THR A 68 -4.16 -9.46 6.35
N MET A 69 -5.09 -9.29 5.41
CA MET A 69 -4.93 -8.37 4.27
C MET A 69 -6.01 -7.32 4.32
N GLY A 70 -5.67 -6.08 3.99
CA GLY A 70 -6.62 -4.99 4.03
C GLY A 70 -6.23 -3.79 3.21
N LYS A 71 -7.21 -2.93 2.99
CA LYS A 71 -7.14 -1.70 2.22
C LYS A 71 -7.17 -0.50 3.17
N THR A 72 -6.31 0.47 2.93
CA THR A 72 -6.34 1.74 3.66
C THR A 72 -7.31 2.68 2.95
N LEU A 73 -8.41 3.02 3.62
CA LEU A 73 -9.44 3.94 3.10
C LEU A 73 -8.98 5.39 3.25
N TYR A 74 -8.46 5.75 4.42
CA TYR A 74 -8.01 7.10 4.70
C TYR A 74 -6.98 7.15 5.83
N VAL A 75 -6.16 8.20 5.83
CA VAL A 75 -5.21 8.50 6.91
C VAL A 75 -5.54 9.90 7.41
N PHE A 76 -5.72 10.05 8.72
CA PHE A 76 -6.15 11.30 9.34
C PHE A 76 -5.42 11.57 10.64
N GLU A 77 -5.20 12.85 10.93
CA GLU A 77 -4.62 13.29 12.20
C GLU A 77 -5.73 13.51 13.23
N THR A 78 -5.45 13.15 14.48
CA THR A 78 -6.33 13.44 15.61
C THR A 78 -5.65 14.34 16.63
N ILE A 79 -6.45 15.16 17.29
CA ILE A 79 -6.04 16.04 18.38
C ILE A 79 -6.46 15.39 19.69
N LYS A 80 -5.50 15.26 20.62
CA LYS A 80 -5.76 14.68 21.94
C LYS A 80 -6.84 15.49 22.68
N GLY A 81 -7.83 14.79 23.21
CA GLY A 81 -8.94 15.37 23.95
C GLY A 81 -10.14 15.77 23.10
N LYS A 82 -10.07 15.62 21.76
CA LYS A 82 -11.23 15.73 20.88
C LYS A 82 -11.87 14.37 20.61
N ASN A 83 -13.18 14.38 20.44
CA ASN A 83 -13.97 13.23 20.05
C ASN A 83 -14.08 13.14 18.53
N TYR A 84 -13.84 11.94 18.00
CA TYR A 84 -13.98 11.62 16.59
C TYR A 84 -15.03 10.54 16.40
N THR A 85 -15.92 10.73 15.42
CA THR A 85 -16.91 9.74 15.00
C THR A 85 -16.61 9.31 13.58
N ILE A 86 -16.66 8.01 13.31
CA ILE A 86 -16.50 7.46 11.97
C ILE A 86 -17.83 6.86 11.55
N LEU A 87 -18.30 7.29 10.40
CA LEU A 87 -19.46 6.73 9.72
C LEU A 87 -18.94 5.99 8.49
N ALA A 88 -19.43 4.77 8.28
CA ALA A 88 -19.09 3.98 7.10
C ALA A 88 -20.30 3.15 6.67
N SER A 89 -20.55 3.12 5.37
CA SER A 89 -21.65 2.37 4.77
C SER A 89 -21.13 1.58 3.58
N VAL A 90 -21.41 0.27 3.57
CA VAL A 90 -21.19 -0.57 2.40
C VAL A 90 -22.30 -0.28 1.40
N ILE A 91 -21.93 0.32 0.27
CA ILE A 91 -22.85 0.63 -0.84
C ILE A 91 -22.98 -0.58 -1.77
N GLU A 92 -21.86 -1.26 -2.02
CA GLU A 92 -21.81 -2.47 -2.83
C GLU A 92 -20.87 -3.48 -2.16
N PRO A 93 -21.36 -4.66 -1.76
CA PRO A 93 -20.52 -5.69 -1.18
C PRO A 93 -19.80 -6.51 -2.25
N ASP A 94 -18.55 -6.91 -1.99
CA ASP A 94 -17.90 -7.98 -2.75
C ASP A 94 -18.23 -9.33 -2.07
N PRO A 95 -18.96 -10.26 -2.73
CA PRO A 95 -19.36 -11.53 -2.11
C PRO A 95 -18.19 -12.42 -1.67
N ALA A 96 -17.06 -12.37 -2.39
CA ALA A 96 -15.89 -13.16 -2.04
C ALA A 96 -15.17 -12.56 -0.83
N LEU A 97 -15.16 -11.23 -0.67
CA LEU A 97 -14.64 -10.61 0.54
C LEU A 97 -15.60 -10.77 1.74
N ALA A 98 -16.90 -10.80 1.51
CA ALA A 98 -17.92 -10.95 2.57
C ALA A 98 -17.76 -12.23 3.39
N VAL A 99 -17.28 -13.31 2.79
CA VAL A 99 -17.04 -14.60 3.48
C VAL A 99 -15.68 -14.69 4.17
N THR A 100 -14.90 -13.60 4.18
CA THR A 100 -13.52 -13.58 4.71
C THR A 100 -13.38 -12.81 6.02
N ASP A 101 -14.43 -12.85 6.85
CA ASP A 101 -14.52 -12.12 8.12
C ASP A 101 -14.10 -10.64 7.99
N PRO A 102 -14.80 -9.86 7.15
CA PRO A 102 -14.44 -8.47 6.90
C PRO A 102 -14.72 -7.58 8.11
N VAL A 103 -13.77 -6.72 8.45
CA VAL A 103 -13.89 -5.77 9.56
C VAL A 103 -13.35 -4.40 9.16
N LEU A 104 -14.07 -3.36 9.57
CA LEU A 104 -13.61 -1.98 9.50
C LEU A 104 -12.86 -1.65 10.79
N LYS A 105 -11.64 -1.14 10.69
CA LYS A 105 -10.77 -0.84 11.83
C LYS A 105 -10.23 0.57 11.76
N VAL A 106 -10.01 1.13 12.93
CA VAL A 106 -9.19 2.32 13.13
C VAL A 106 -7.93 1.88 13.83
N VAL A 107 -6.80 2.11 13.20
CA VAL A 107 -5.49 1.74 13.76
C VAL A 107 -4.61 2.98 13.83
N ILE A 108 -3.61 2.94 14.71
CA ILE A 108 -2.53 3.93 14.68
C ILE A 108 -1.72 3.65 13.42
N ASP A 109 -1.45 4.69 12.63
CA ASP A 109 -0.70 4.57 11.39
C ASP A 109 0.60 3.81 11.61
N ARG A 110 0.79 2.80 10.78
CA ARG A 110 1.95 1.92 10.81
C ARG A 110 3.11 2.66 10.18
N VAL A 111 3.61 3.69 10.86
CA VAL A 111 4.75 4.55 10.49
C VAL A 111 5.55 3.90 9.38
N GLU A 112 5.20 4.18 8.12
CA GLU A 112 5.99 3.72 6.99
C GLU A 112 7.38 4.24 7.29
N HIS A 113 8.33 3.33 7.46
CA HIS A 113 9.68 3.66 7.89
C HIS A 113 10.24 4.72 6.94
N LYS A 114 10.11 5.99 7.31
CA LYS A 114 10.62 7.13 6.55
C LYS A 114 12.15 7.12 6.43
N ASN A 115 12.79 6.16 7.13
CA ASN A 115 14.21 5.84 7.13
C ASN A 115 14.53 4.39 6.72
N ALA A 116 13.56 3.59 6.24
CA ALA A 116 13.90 2.28 5.66
C ALA A 116 14.49 2.54 4.27
N VAL A 117 15.82 2.50 4.22
CA VAL A 117 16.57 2.44 2.98
C VAL A 117 15.98 1.31 2.13
N VAL A 118 15.52 1.64 0.93
CA VAL A 118 15.00 0.68 -0.05
C VAL A 118 16.16 -0.24 -0.48
N TYR A 119 16.32 -1.36 0.22
CA TYR A 119 17.34 -2.38 -0.03
C TYR A 119 17.47 -2.82 -1.50
N PRO A 120 16.38 -3.04 -2.28
CA PRO A 120 16.52 -3.44 -3.68
C PRO A 120 17.08 -2.32 -4.57
N GLY A 121 16.79 -1.05 -4.25
CA GLY A 121 17.36 0.10 -4.97
C GLY A 121 18.86 0.26 -4.72
N LEU A 122 19.29 0.07 -3.47
CA LEU A 122 20.70 0.15 -3.08
C LEU A 122 21.53 -0.99 -3.71
N LEU A 123 21.01 -2.22 -3.72
CA LEU A 123 21.68 -3.37 -4.34
C LEU A 123 21.89 -3.16 -5.85
N ASN A 124 20.88 -2.65 -6.56
CA ASN A 124 21.03 -2.31 -7.98
C ASN A 124 22.07 -1.22 -8.21
N LEU A 125 22.10 -0.18 -7.38
CA LEU A 125 23.08 0.90 -7.52
C LEU A 125 24.51 0.40 -7.29
N THR A 126 24.71 -0.49 -6.30
CA THR A 126 26.02 -1.12 -6.07
C THR A 126 26.47 -2.05 -7.21
N SER A 127 25.54 -2.78 -7.84
CA SER A 127 25.88 -3.67 -8.95
C SER A 127 26.30 -2.89 -10.20
N TYR A 128 25.63 -1.78 -10.53
CA TYR A 128 26.06 -0.88 -11.60
C TYR A 128 27.44 -0.28 -11.32
N LEU A 129 27.71 0.15 -10.09
CA LEU A 129 29.02 0.70 -9.72
C LEU A 129 30.15 -0.31 -9.92
N LEU A 130 29.94 -1.57 -9.52
CA LEU A 130 30.92 -2.65 -9.69
C LEU A 130 31.19 -2.95 -11.17
N ILE A 131 30.16 -2.93 -12.02
CA ILE A 131 30.32 -3.13 -13.47
C ILE A 131 31.16 -2.00 -14.08
N VAL A 132 30.91 -0.74 -13.70
CA VAL A 132 31.67 0.41 -14.18
C VAL A 132 33.14 0.33 -13.77
N ILE A 133 33.42 -0.03 -12.51
CA ILE A 133 34.80 -0.20 -12.02
C ILE A 133 35.50 -1.34 -12.78
N ALA A 134 34.83 -2.48 -12.97
CA ALA A 134 35.38 -3.60 -13.74
C ALA A 134 35.71 -3.19 -15.18
N ALA A 135 34.81 -2.46 -15.85
CA ALA A 135 35.03 -1.95 -17.20
C ALA A 135 36.24 -0.99 -17.26
N ALA A 136 36.38 -0.09 -16.27
CA ALA A 136 37.51 0.83 -16.19
C ALA A 136 38.86 0.08 -16.00
N ILE A 137 38.90 -0.94 -15.15
CA ILE A 137 40.11 -1.78 -14.95
C ILE A 137 40.46 -2.54 -16.22
N CYS A 138 39.48 -3.13 -16.91
CA CYS A 138 39.71 -3.81 -18.18
C CYS A 138 40.23 -2.84 -19.25
N PHE A 139 39.68 -1.63 -19.31
CA PHE A 139 40.08 -0.62 -20.29
C PHE A 139 41.51 -0.11 -20.04
N THR A 140 41.88 0.17 -18.78
CA THR A 140 43.24 0.58 -18.43
C THR A 140 44.25 -0.55 -18.67
N GLY A 141 43.91 -1.79 -18.33
CA GLY A 141 44.74 -2.96 -18.62
C GLY A 141 44.94 -3.18 -20.13
N PHE A 142 43.91 -2.97 -20.94
CA PHE A 142 44.00 -3.05 -22.40
C PHE A 142 44.91 -1.97 -22.98
N ILE A 143 44.80 -0.72 -22.50
CA ILE A 143 45.68 0.38 -22.92
C ILE A 143 47.13 0.10 -22.53
N PHE A 144 47.37 -0.35 -21.29
CA PHE A 144 48.73 -0.63 -20.80
C PHE A 144 49.40 -1.74 -21.61
N LYS A 145 48.67 -2.83 -21.90
CA LYS A 145 49.17 -3.94 -22.75
C LYS A 145 49.46 -3.51 -24.19
N ARG A 146 48.88 -2.41 -24.67
CA ARG A 146 49.11 -1.90 -26.03
C ARG A 146 50.26 -0.91 -26.11
N LEU A 147 50.75 -0.42 -24.97
CA LEU A 147 51.84 0.57 -24.84
C LEU A 147 53.19 -0.06 -24.44
N THR A 148 53.19 -1.29 -23.89
CA THR A 148 54.37 -2.17 -23.76
C THR A 148 54.39 -3.21 -24.87
#